data_AF-A0A524D8X7-F1
#
_entry.id   AF-A0A524D8X7-F1
#
_cell.length_a   1.000
_cell.length_b   1.000
_cell.length_c   1.000
_cell.angle_alpha   90.00
_cell.angle_beta   90.00
_cell.angle_gamma   90.00
#
_symmetry.space_group_name_H-M   'P 1'
#
loop_
_entity.id
_entity.type
_entity.pdbx_description
1 polymer ?
#
loop_
_entity_poly.entity_id
_entity_poly.type
_entity_poly.pdbx_seq_one_letter_code
_entity_poly.pdbx_strand_id
1 'polypeptide(L)'
;MIHVLLIFFIVLGFILILSKYELGIVLSAGALLFAILAQINIIDSLLAVLLNPSIILLAIAVTMIPILGEIMSESGLMLELVQKMKISKKTSLMMTPAFFGLLPVAGGALMSAPILDQIDSNLNSDQKVAINVWYRHVLIFIYPISSALIIASIITGIPLYLIFISLLMPFIVLILIGYVILIRKIENEDIESERDVKRVIRNLLPLIITPIIDFFGRTFLDVPYPEVFLLVGLIISTAIALKIGKMSISKLKPIAIKMQLWRFPLLILAMF
;
A
#
# COMPACT_ATOMS: atom_id res chain seq x y z
N MET A 1 -7.56 -28.70 -21.71
CA MET A 1 -6.40 -28.00 -21.08
C MET A 1 -5.56 -27.20 -22.07
N ILE A 2 -5.12 -27.76 -23.20
CA ILE A 2 -4.24 -27.07 -24.17
C ILE A 2 -4.87 -25.76 -24.70
N HIS A 3 -6.17 -25.77 -25.02
CA HIS A 3 -6.87 -24.58 -25.51
C HIS A 3 -6.90 -23.42 -24.48
N VAL A 4 -7.13 -23.72 -23.20
CA VAL A 4 -7.20 -22.71 -22.13
C VAL A 4 -5.82 -22.11 -21.87
N LEU A 5 -4.77 -22.93 -21.87
CA LEU A 5 -3.39 -22.46 -21.75
C LEU A 5 -3.00 -21.53 -22.90
N LEU A 6 -3.39 -21.87 -24.13
CA LEU A 6 -3.16 -21.02 -25.29
C LEU A 6 -3.83 -19.65 -25.13
N ILE A 7 -5.11 -19.62 -24.72
CA ILE A 7 -5.84 -18.38 -24.45
C ILE A 7 -5.13 -17.57 -23.36
N PHE A 8 -4.72 -18.21 -22.27
CA PHE A 8 -3.98 -17.56 -21.19
C PHE A 8 -2.70 -16.87 -21.69
N PHE A 9 -1.87 -17.56 -22.49
CA PHE A 9 -0.65 -16.97 -23.04
C PHE A 9 -0.92 -15.84 -24.05
N ILE A 10 -1.98 -15.94 -24.86
CA ILE A 10 -2.39 -14.86 -25.77
C ILE A 10 -2.79 -13.61 -24.96
N VAL A 11 -3.63 -13.77 -23.94
CA VAL A 11 -4.09 -12.66 -23.10
C VAL A 11 -2.93 -12.07 -22.28
N LEU A 12 -2.07 -12.91 -21.71
CA LEU A 12 -0.87 -12.46 -21.00
C LEU A 12 0.07 -11.68 -21.93
N GLY A 13 0.31 -12.19 -23.14
CA GLY A 13 1.12 -11.50 -24.16
C GLY A 13 0.52 -10.14 -24.54
N PHE A 14 -0.80 -10.07 -24.75
CA PHE A 14 -1.53 -8.83 -25.00
C PHE A 14 -1.35 -7.82 -23.86
N ILE A 15 -1.54 -8.23 -22.61
CA ILE A 15 -1.37 -7.38 -21.43
C ILE A 15 0.07 -6.87 -21.32
N LEU A 16 1.07 -7.74 -21.50
CA LEU A 16 2.49 -7.38 -21.41
C LEU A 16 2.93 -6.42 -22.52
N ILE A 17 2.44 -6.59 -23.75
CA ILE A 17 2.77 -5.68 -24.87
C ILE A 17 2.17 -4.28 -24.63
N LEU A 18 0.99 -4.22 -24.01
CA LEU A 18 0.27 -2.98 -23.77
C LEU A 18 0.50 -2.39 -22.38
N SER A 19 1.29 -3.01 -21.51
CA SER A 19 1.50 -2.58 -20.12
C SER A 19 2.15 -1.20 -19.96
N LYS A 20 2.63 -0.60 -21.06
CA LYS A 20 3.08 0.79 -21.13
C LYS A 20 1.94 1.82 -21.04
N TYR A 21 0.70 1.39 -21.29
CA TYR A 21 -0.51 2.18 -21.16
C TYR A 21 -1.13 2.02 -19.76
N GLU A 22 -2.26 2.69 -19.53
CA GLU A 22 -2.99 2.63 -18.28
C GLU A 22 -3.40 1.20 -17.90
N LEU A 23 -2.84 0.69 -16.80
CA LEU A 23 -2.96 -0.73 -16.42
C LEU A 23 -4.42 -1.18 -16.26
N GLY A 24 -5.29 -0.36 -15.66
CA GLY A 24 -6.71 -0.69 -15.53
C GLY A 24 -7.39 -0.88 -16.88
N ILE A 25 -7.09 -0.04 -17.87
CA ILE A 25 -7.64 -0.14 -19.23
C ILE A 25 -7.10 -1.41 -19.93
N VAL A 26 -5.79 -1.66 -19.80
CA VAL A 26 -5.14 -2.83 -20.40
C VAL A 26 -5.68 -4.14 -19.82
N LEU A 27 -5.89 -4.19 -18.50
CA LEU A 27 -6.49 -5.34 -17.83
C LEU A 27 -7.95 -5.53 -18.24
N SER A 28 -8.76 -4.47 -18.32
CA SER A 28 -10.15 -4.59 -18.80
C SER A 28 -10.20 -5.09 -20.25
N ALA A 29 -9.32 -4.59 -21.12
CA ALA A 29 -9.23 -5.09 -22.49
C ALA A 29 -8.76 -6.54 -22.56
N GLY A 30 -7.83 -6.94 -21.68
CA GLY A 30 -7.39 -8.32 -21.53
C GLY A 30 -8.50 -9.26 -21.05
N ALA A 31 -9.32 -8.81 -20.09
CA ALA A 31 -10.48 -9.55 -19.59
C ALA A 31 -11.55 -9.72 -20.69
N LEU A 32 -11.83 -8.68 -21.48
CA LEU A 32 -12.72 -8.77 -22.63
C LEU A 32 -12.19 -9.73 -23.70
N LEU A 33 -10.90 -9.65 -24.02
CA LEU A 33 -10.24 -10.57 -24.95
C LEU A 33 -10.35 -12.01 -24.45
N PHE A 34 -10.09 -12.25 -23.16
CA PHE A 34 -10.25 -13.55 -22.54
C PHE A 34 -11.69 -14.06 -22.67
N ALA A 35 -12.69 -13.24 -22.33
CA ALA A 35 -14.09 -13.62 -22.41
C ALA A 35 -14.53 -13.98 -23.84
N ILE A 36 -14.09 -13.24 -24.85
CA ILE A 36 -14.37 -13.55 -26.26
C ILE A 36 -13.73 -14.87 -26.67
N LEU A 37 -12.43 -15.06 -26.39
CA LEU A 37 -11.69 -16.26 -26.79
C LEU A 37 -12.16 -17.52 -26.04
N ALA A 38 -12.55 -17.38 -24.78
CA ALA A 38 -13.07 -18.45 -23.93
C ALA A 38 -14.59 -18.65 -24.08
N GLN A 39 -15.26 -17.86 -24.93
CA GLN A 39 -16.72 -17.91 -25.16
C GLN A 39 -17.55 -17.75 -23.87
N ILE A 40 -17.09 -16.89 -22.98
CA ILE A 40 -17.76 -16.57 -21.71
C ILE A 40 -18.82 -15.48 -21.97
N ASN A 41 -19.96 -15.57 -21.29
CA ASN A 41 -20.96 -14.49 -21.33
C ASN A 41 -20.40 -13.23 -20.66
N ILE A 42 -20.09 -12.23 -21.48
CA ILE A 42 -19.52 -10.96 -21.05
C ILE A 42 -20.48 -10.20 -20.12
N ILE A 43 -21.79 -10.22 -20.40
CA ILE A 43 -22.78 -9.46 -19.64
C ILE A 43 -22.93 -10.07 -18.25
N ASP A 44 -23.11 -11.38 -18.16
CA ASP A 44 -23.27 -12.06 -16.87
C ASP A 44 -22.01 -11.89 -16.00
N SER A 45 -20.82 -12.00 -16.61
CA SER A 45 -19.55 -11.80 -15.90
C SER A 45 -19.39 -10.37 -15.41
N LEU A 46 -19.71 -9.39 -16.26
CA LEU A 46 -19.65 -7.97 -15.89
C LEU A 46 -20.63 -7.65 -14.75
N LEU A 47 -21.86 -8.17 -14.81
CA LEU A 47 -22.84 -8.00 -13.74
C LEU A 47 -22.40 -8.69 -12.45
N ALA A 48 -21.82 -9.89 -12.54
CA ALA A 48 -21.28 -10.59 -11.40
C ALA A 48 -20.20 -9.79 -10.67
N VAL A 49 -19.35 -9.06 -11.41
CA VAL A 49 -18.31 -8.19 -10.82
C VAL A 49 -18.90 -6.89 -10.28
N LEU A 50 -19.71 -6.18 -11.08
CA LEU A 50 -20.25 -4.87 -10.73
C LEU A 50 -21.29 -4.90 -9.60
N LEU A 51 -21.95 -6.04 -9.38
CA LEU A 51 -22.95 -6.20 -8.33
C LEU A 51 -22.40 -6.93 -7.08
N ASN A 52 -21.15 -7.38 -7.10
CA ASN A 52 -20.54 -8.05 -5.95
C ASN A 52 -20.16 -7.04 -4.86
N PRO A 53 -20.78 -7.08 -3.66
CA PRO A 53 -20.52 -6.10 -2.62
C PRO A 53 -19.07 -6.12 -2.12
N SER A 54 -18.41 -7.28 -2.05
CA SER A 54 -17.00 -7.36 -1.65
C SER A 54 -16.07 -6.66 -2.64
N ILE A 55 -16.31 -6.81 -3.94
CA ILE A 55 -15.50 -6.13 -4.98
C ILE A 55 -15.72 -4.61 -4.91
N ILE A 56 -16.97 -4.16 -4.74
CA ILE A 56 -17.29 -2.73 -4.60
C ILE A 56 -16.64 -2.14 -3.34
N LEU A 57 -16.78 -2.80 -2.18
CA LEU A 57 -16.18 -2.37 -0.93
C LEU A 57 -14.65 -2.30 -1.05
N LEU A 58 -14.04 -3.28 -1.71
CA LEU A 58 -12.61 -3.27 -2.00
C LEU A 58 -12.21 -2.10 -2.91
N ALA A 59 -12.94 -1.87 -4.00
CA ALA A 59 -12.67 -0.77 -4.93
C ALA A 59 -12.70 0.59 -4.22
N ILE A 60 -13.66 0.79 -3.32
CA ILE A 60 -13.75 1.99 -2.48
C ILE A 60 -12.56 2.04 -1.51
N ALA A 61 -12.28 0.96 -0.79
CA ALA A 61 -11.18 0.90 0.18
C ALA A 61 -9.83 1.21 -0.49
N VAL A 62 -9.51 0.57 -1.62
CA VAL A 62 -8.26 0.78 -2.36
C VAL A 62 -8.15 2.20 -2.91
N THR A 63 -9.28 2.89 -3.14
CA THR A 63 -9.30 4.31 -3.48
C THR A 63 -9.01 5.21 -2.26
N MET A 64 -9.43 4.82 -1.06
CA MET A 64 -9.21 5.58 0.16
C MET A 64 -7.77 5.47 0.71
N ILE A 65 -7.07 4.37 0.45
CA ILE A 65 -5.70 4.17 0.96
C ILE A 65 -4.73 5.26 0.44
N PRO A 66 -4.68 5.60 -0.87
CA PRO A 66 -3.88 6.73 -1.36
C PRO A 66 -4.29 8.08 -0.75
N ILE A 67 -5.58 8.29 -0.49
CA ILE A 67 -6.07 9.53 0.17
C ILE A 67 -5.46 9.66 1.56
N LEU A 68 -5.57 8.61 2.39
CA LEU A 68 -4.95 8.58 3.72
C LEU A 68 -3.45 8.86 3.62
N GLY A 69 -2.79 8.24 2.65
CA GLY A 69 -1.36 8.42 2.42
C GLY A 69 -0.96 9.85 2.09
N GLU A 70 -1.69 10.47 1.16
CA GLU A 70 -1.44 11.86 0.75
C GLU A 70 -1.73 12.84 1.89
N ILE A 71 -2.81 12.65 2.66
CA ILE A 71 -3.11 13.50 3.82
C ILE A 71 -1.96 13.47 4.82
N MET A 72 -1.48 12.28 5.18
CA MET A 72 -0.38 12.13 6.16
C MET A 72 0.94 12.70 5.64
N SER A 73 1.18 12.63 4.34
CA SER A 73 2.35 13.21 3.68
C SER A 73 2.27 14.74 3.64
N GLU A 74 1.20 15.32 3.07
CA GLU A 74 1.04 16.77 2.89
C GLU A 74 0.88 17.52 4.22
N SER A 75 0.29 16.89 5.25
CA SER A 75 0.21 17.49 6.60
C SER A 75 1.49 17.38 7.41
N GLY A 76 2.53 16.72 6.90
CA GLY A 76 3.81 16.55 7.59
C GLY A 76 3.77 15.54 8.75
N LEU A 77 2.66 14.81 8.94
CA LEU A 77 2.54 13.81 10.02
C LEU A 77 3.58 12.70 9.88
N MET A 78 3.86 12.25 8.65
CA MET A 78 4.88 11.24 8.36
C MET A 78 6.29 11.72 8.71
N LEU A 79 6.59 12.98 8.36
CA LEU A 79 7.89 13.58 8.65
C LEU A 79 8.10 13.74 10.15
N GLU A 80 7.10 14.29 10.86
CA GLU A 80 7.16 14.46 12.32
C GLU A 80 7.23 13.10 13.04
N LEU A 81 6.54 12.07 12.54
CA LEU A 81 6.61 10.70 13.05
C LEU A 81 8.06 10.19 13.04
N VAL A 82 8.73 10.31 11.90
CA VAL A 82 10.13 9.87 11.74
C VAL A 82 11.06 10.64 12.66
N GLN A 83 10.97 11.98 12.67
CA GLN A 83 11.86 12.84 13.45
C GLN A 83 11.73 12.63 14.97
N LYS A 84 10.52 12.39 15.47
CA LYS A 84 10.24 12.30 16.92
C LYS A 84 10.48 10.93 17.54
N MET A 85 10.79 9.90 16.74
CA MET A 85 11.09 8.56 17.27
C MET A 85 12.42 8.48 18.03
N LYS A 86 13.39 9.37 17.79
CA LYS A 86 14.75 9.34 18.37
C LYS A 86 15.35 7.93 18.36
N ILE A 87 15.55 7.42 17.15
CA ILE A 87 16.12 6.10 16.90
C ILE A 87 17.53 6.28 16.34
N SER A 88 18.34 5.23 16.46
CA SER A 88 19.72 5.22 15.94
C SER A 88 19.74 5.61 14.45
N LYS A 89 20.85 6.19 13.99
CA LYS A 89 21.06 6.52 12.57
C LYS A 89 20.68 5.37 11.64
N LYS A 90 21.12 4.15 11.95
CA LYS A 90 20.76 2.93 11.21
C LYS A 90 19.26 2.70 11.15
N THR A 91 18.58 2.79 12.28
CA THR A 91 17.13 2.58 12.35
C THR A 91 16.37 3.67 11.60
N SER A 92 16.82 4.93 11.67
CA SER A 92 16.23 6.04 10.90
C SER A 92 16.33 5.84 9.39
N LEU A 93 17.48 5.36 8.91
CA LEU A 93 17.69 5.02 7.50
C LEU A 93 16.76 3.90 7.02
N MET A 94 16.42 2.94 7.88
CA MET A 94 15.49 1.85 7.56
C MET A 94 14.02 2.28 7.66
N MET A 95 13.64 2.95 8.75
CA MET A 95 12.24 3.27 9.05
C MET A 95 11.68 4.40 8.18
N THR A 96 12.52 5.37 7.79
CA THR A 96 12.07 6.50 6.96
C THR A 96 11.47 6.00 5.64
N PRO A 97 12.20 5.26 4.79
CA PRO A 97 11.61 4.74 3.55
C PRO A 97 10.46 3.78 3.81
N ALA A 98 10.57 2.96 4.85
CA ALA A 98 9.56 1.96 5.17
C ALA A 98 8.19 2.60 5.48
N PHE A 99 8.16 3.66 6.28
CA PHE A 99 6.94 4.42 6.57
C PHE A 99 6.36 5.11 5.32
N PHE A 100 7.20 5.73 4.49
CA PHE A 100 6.76 6.30 3.21
C PHE A 100 6.34 5.21 2.19
N GLY A 101 6.73 3.95 2.41
CA GLY A 101 6.35 2.80 1.62
C GLY A 101 5.00 2.19 1.98
N LEU A 102 4.56 2.35 3.24
CA LEU A 102 3.23 1.90 3.70
C LEU A 102 2.09 2.62 2.99
N LEU A 103 2.36 3.80 2.47
CA LEU A 103 1.37 4.67 1.86
C LEU A 103 1.61 4.68 0.34
N PRO A 104 0.60 4.38 -0.49
CA PRO A 104 0.70 4.53 -1.94
C PRO A 104 0.60 6.03 -2.28
N VAL A 105 1.68 6.76 -1.96
CA VAL A 105 1.85 8.20 -2.25
C VAL A 105 2.64 8.35 -3.54
N ALA A 106 2.14 9.19 -4.44
CA ALA A 106 2.90 9.58 -5.62
C ALA A 106 4.16 10.33 -5.16
N GLY A 107 5.33 9.93 -5.66
CA GLY A 107 6.60 10.57 -5.28
C GLY A 107 7.13 10.20 -3.89
N GLY A 108 6.62 9.15 -3.22
CA GLY A 108 7.13 8.74 -1.89
C GLY A 108 8.65 8.55 -1.81
N ALA A 109 9.28 8.06 -2.88
CA ALA A 109 10.75 7.96 -2.95
C ALA A 109 11.46 9.33 -3.03
N LEU A 110 10.85 10.30 -3.73
CA LEU A 110 11.34 11.68 -3.78
C LEU A 110 11.17 12.38 -2.44
N MET A 111 10.12 12.04 -1.67
CA MET A 111 9.84 12.62 -0.36
C MET A 111 10.76 12.05 0.74
N SER A 112 11.11 10.77 0.68
CA SER A 112 12.01 10.12 1.63
C SER A 112 13.50 10.42 1.35
N ALA A 113 13.88 10.68 0.10
CA ALA A 113 15.26 10.98 -0.31
C ALA A 113 15.91 12.14 0.46
N PRO A 114 15.31 13.35 0.57
CA PRO A 114 15.92 14.45 1.31
C PRO A 114 16.03 14.19 2.82
N ILE A 115 15.16 13.33 3.37
CA ILE A 115 15.21 12.95 4.80
C ILE A 115 16.40 12.00 5.04
N LEU A 116 16.63 11.05 4.14
CA LEU A 116 17.82 10.19 4.18
C LEU A 116 19.12 11.03 4.11
N ASP A 117 19.12 12.07 3.29
CA ASP A 117 20.26 13.00 3.18
C ASP A 117 20.52 13.79 4.47
N GLN A 118 19.46 14.19 5.17
CA GLN A 118 19.55 14.83 6.49
C GLN A 118 20.02 13.85 7.59
N ILE A 119 19.71 12.57 7.48
CA ILE A 119 20.13 11.54 8.45
C ILE A 119 21.61 11.21 8.28
N ASP A 120 22.09 11.12 7.04
CA ASP A 120 23.50 10.85 6.76
C ASP A 120 23.93 11.48 5.42
N SER A 121 24.48 12.69 5.49
CA SER A 121 24.99 13.40 4.31
C SER A 121 26.20 12.69 3.69
N ASN A 122 26.96 11.92 4.48
CA ASN A 122 28.19 11.25 4.04
C ASN A 122 27.95 9.96 3.25
N LEU A 123 26.72 9.40 3.26
CA LEU A 123 26.41 8.26 2.40
C LEU A 123 26.48 8.68 0.93
N ASN A 124 27.05 7.79 0.10
CA ASN A 124 27.03 8.00 -1.33
C ASN A 124 25.59 7.94 -1.88
N SER A 125 25.37 8.53 -3.06
CA SER A 125 24.05 8.56 -3.71
C SER A 125 23.46 7.16 -3.91
N ASP A 126 24.30 6.21 -4.31
CA ASP A 126 23.86 4.86 -4.69
C ASP A 126 23.37 4.07 -3.48
N GLN A 127 24.02 4.20 -2.33
CA GLN A 127 23.60 3.62 -1.06
C GLN A 127 22.29 4.25 -0.58
N LYS A 128 22.15 5.58 -0.65
CA LYS A 128 20.90 6.26 -0.28
C LYS A 128 19.74 5.76 -1.13
N VAL A 129 19.93 5.63 -2.44
CA VAL A 129 18.92 5.10 -3.37
C VAL A 129 18.61 3.63 -3.04
N ALA A 130 19.63 2.80 -2.83
CA ALA A 130 19.45 1.38 -2.51
C ALA A 130 18.67 1.18 -1.19
N ILE A 131 19.03 1.92 -0.14
CA ILE A 131 18.33 1.92 1.16
C ILE A 131 16.88 2.37 0.96
N ASN A 132 16.67 3.48 0.26
CA ASN A 132 15.34 4.03 0.01
C ASN A 132 14.44 3.02 -0.71
N VAL A 133 14.91 2.47 -1.83
CA VAL A 133 14.15 1.53 -2.64
C VAL A 133 13.91 0.23 -1.89
N TRP A 134 14.92 -0.32 -1.19
CA TRP A 134 14.78 -1.57 -0.46
C TRP A 134 13.73 -1.45 0.64
N TYR A 135 13.97 -0.58 1.63
CA TYR A 135 13.12 -0.53 2.83
C TYR A 135 11.71 -0.01 2.56
N ARG A 136 11.50 0.77 1.49
CA ARG A 136 10.16 1.18 1.06
C ARG A 136 9.26 0.00 0.68
N HIS A 137 9.81 -1.12 0.23
CA HIS A 137 9.01 -2.27 -0.20
C HIS A 137 8.92 -3.38 0.86
N VAL A 138 9.76 -3.35 1.89
CA VAL A 138 9.82 -4.43 2.89
C VAL A 138 8.57 -4.47 3.76
N LEU A 139 8.10 -3.33 4.29
CA LEU A 139 6.92 -3.30 5.16
C LEU A 139 5.60 -3.67 4.44
N ILE A 140 5.54 -3.59 3.11
CA ILE A 140 4.33 -3.92 2.33
C ILE A 140 3.92 -5.39 2.55
N PHE A 141 4.90 -6.29 2.77
CA PHE A 141 4.66 -7.72 3.02
C PHE A 141 3.82 -8.01 4.27
N ILE A 142 3.85 -7.10 5.24
CA ILE A 142 3.19 -7.27 6.53
C ILE A 142 2.26 -6.11 6.85
N TYR A 143 1.87 -5.30 5.87
CA TYR A 143 0.87 -4.26 6.08
C TYR A 143 -0.49 -4.77 5.60
N PRO A 144 -1.43 -5.15 6.49
CA PRO A 144 -2.67 -5.83 6.09
C PRO A 144 -3.57 -5.00 5.17
N ILE A 145 -3.44 -3.67 5.20
CA ILE A 145 -4.18 -2.78 4.31
C ILE A 145 -3.51 -2.66 2.94
N SER A 146 -2.32 -3.23 2.72
CA SER A 146 -1.71 -3.17 1.40
C SER A 146 -2.64 -3.83 0.39
N SER A 147 -2.90 -3.13 -0.72
CA SER A 147 -3.80 -3.62 -1.77
C SER A 147 -3.37 -5.00 -2.28
N ALA A 148 -2.05 -5.25 -2.32
CA ALA A 148 -1.49 -6.54 -2.71
C ALA A 148 -1.99 -7.70 -1.83
N LEU A 149 -1.97 -7.57 -0.50
CA LEU A 149 -2.42 -8.64 0.40
C LEU A 149 -3.93 -8.85 0.33
N ILE A 150 -4.70 -7.76 0.25
CA ILE A 150 -6.16 -7.84 0.20
C ILE A 150 -6.62 -8.49 -1.11
N ILE A 151 -6.06 -8.07 -2.24
CA ILE A 151 -6.36 -8.65 -3.56
C ILE A 151 -5.96 -10.14 -3.58
N ALA A 152 -4.77 -10.48 -3.06
CA ALA A 152 -4.34 -11.87 -2.97
C ALA A 152 -5.31 -12.71 -2.13
N SER A 153 -5.80 -12.18 -1.00
CA SER A 153 -6.79 -12.86 -0.15
C SER A 153 -8.07 -13.18 -0.92
N ILE A 154 -8.61 -12.22 -1.67
CA ILE A 154 -9.88 -12.40 -2.37
C ILE A 154 -9.72 -13.35 -3.57
N ILE A 155 -8.64 -13.23 -4.36
CA ILE A 155 -8.40 -14.09 -5.52
C ILE A 155 -8.13 -15.54 -5.10
N THR A 156 -7.36 -15.75 -4.03
CA THR A 156 -7.00 -17.10 -3.57
C THR A 156 -8.04 -17.74 -2.66
N GLY A 157 -8.97 -16.95 -2.11
CA GLY A 157 -9.88 -17.36 -1.06
C GLY A 157 -9.20 -17.64 0.30
N ILE A 158 -7.90 -17.35 0.42
CA ILE A 158 -7.15 -17.54 1.68
C ILE A 158 -7.42 -16.34 2.59
N PRO A 159 -7.75 -16.53 3.88
CA PRO A 159 -7.96 -15.42 4.81
C PRO A 159 -6.78 -14.45 4.86
N LEU A 160 -7.06 -13.14 4.82
CA LEU A 160 -6.05 -12.07 4.80
C LEU A 160 -4.99 -12.24 5.89
N TYR A 161 -5.40 -12.51 7.12
CA TYR A 161 -4.49 -12.63 8.25
C TYR A 161 -3.67 -13.92 8.24
N LEU A 162 -4.12 -14.96 7.54
CA LEU A 162 -3.31 -16.16 7.29
C LEU A 162 -2.20 -15.86 6.29
N ILE A 163 -2.48 -15.09 5.23
CA ILE A 163 -1.45 -14.60 4.29
C ILE A 163 -0.46 -13.72 5.03
N PHE A 164 -0.93 -12.76 5.84
CA PHE A 164 -0.07 -11.91 6.67
C PHE A 164 0.90 -12.73 7.54
N ILE A 165 0.40 -13.72 8.29
CA ILE A 165 1.24 -14.59 9.13
C ILE A 165 2.26 -15.35 8.27
N SER A 166 1.84 -15.86 7.12
CA SER A 166 2.71 -16.61 6.19
C SER A 166 3.85 -15.75 5.64
N LEU A 167 3.65 -14.44 5.52
CA LEU A 167 4.64 -13.48 5.02
C LEU A 167 5.53 -12.86 6.09
N LEU A 168 5.27 -13.10 7.38
CA LEU A 168 6.13 -12.62 8.48
C LEU A 168 7.57 -13.13 8.34
N MET A 169 7.75 -14.41 7.99
CA MET A 169 9.09 -14.99 7.83
C MET A 169 9.84 -14.39 6.64
N PRO A 170 9.28 -14.35 5.41
CA PRO A 170 9.88 -13.60 4.29
C PRO A 170 10.22 -12.14 4.63
N PHE A 171 9.32 -11.44 5.34
CA PHE A 171 9.55 -10.08 5.79
C PHE A 171 10.79 -9.94 6.70
N ILE A 172 10.92 -10.80 7.70
CA ILE A 172 12.08 -10.80 8.61
C ILE A 172 13.36 -11.06 7.80
N VAL A 173 13.35 -12.03 6.89
CA VAL A 173 14.50 -12.34 6.02
C VAL A 173 14.88 -11.12 5.16
N LEU A 174 13.92 -10.42 4.57
CA LEU A 174 14.18 -9.22 3.77
C LEU A 174 14.74 -8.05 4.59
N ILE A 175 14.29 -7.87 5.84
CA ILE A 175 14.89 -6.91 6.77
C ILE A 175 16.35 -7.27 7.04
N LEU A 176 16.62 -8.55 7.36
CA LEU A 176 17.96 -9.01 7.71
C LEU A 176 18.93 -8.90 6.53
N ILE A 177 18.50 -9.29 5.32
CA ILE A 177 19.29 -9.15 4.10
C ILE A 177 19.61 -7.67 3.85
N GLY A 178 18.61 -6.79 3.90
CA GLY A 178 18.80 -5.36 3.76
C GLY A 178 19.76 -4.80 4.81
N TYR A 179 19.65 -5.26 6.06
CA TYR A 179 20.52 -4.81 7.13
C TYR A 179 21.96 -5.22 6.90
N VAL A 180 22.20 -6.49 6.58
CA VAL A 180 23.55 -7.04 6.37
C VAL A 180 24.24 -6.38 5.17
N ILE A 181 23.51 -6.18 4.07
CA ILE A 181 24.06 -5.68 2.81
C ILE A 181 24.19 -4.14 2.82
N LEU A 182 23.16 -3.42 3.28
CA LEU A 182 23.05 -1.97 3.10
C LEU A 182 23.39 -1.15 4.35
N ILE A 183 23.08 -1.66 5.55
CA ILE A 183 23.11 -0.86 6.79
C ILE A 183 24.27 -1.20 7.71
N ARG A 184 24.72 -2.47 7.73
CA ARG A 184 25.66 -3.00 8.72
C ARG A 184 26.95 -2.18 8.85
N LYS A 185 27.51 -1.74 7.72
CA LYS A 185 28.78 -1.01 7.64
C LYS A 185 28.69 0.48 7.97
N ILE A 186 27.48 1.03 8.08
CA ILE A 186 27.28 2.43 8.45
C ILE A 186 27.67 2.60 9.92
N GLU A 187 28.33 3.70 10.26
CA GLU A 187 28.64 4.01 11.66
C GLU A 187 27.34 4.32 12.41
N ASN A 188 27.21 3.77 13.62
CA ASN A 188 25.99 3.96 14.40
C ASN A 188 26.18 5.12 15.34
N GLU A 189 25.63 6.27 14.97
CA GLU A 189 25.58 7.46 15.81
C GLU A 189 24.13 7.70 16.22
N ASP A 190 23.94 8.17 17.45
CA ASP A 190 22.63 8.62 17.88
C ASP A 190 22.38 9.99 17.26
N ILE A 191 21.24 10.14 16.58
CA ILE A 191 20.81 11.42 16.05
C ILE A 191 20.43 12.32 17.22
N GLU A 192 21.02 13.51 17.30
CA GLU A 192 20.63 14.55 18.26
C GLU A 192 19.20 15.03 17.97
N SER A 193 18.22 14.36 18.57
CA SER A 193 16.80 14.67 18.48
C SER A 193 16.13 14.47 19.84
N GLU A 194 15.18 15.35 20.17
CA GLU A 194 14.29 15.16 21.31
C GLU A 194 13.21 14.12 20.97
N ARG A 195 13.27 12.98 21.67
CA ARG A 195 12.25 11.93 21.57
C ARG A 195 10.93 12.46 22.11
N ASP A 196 9.87 12.36 21.30
CA ASP A 196 8.51 12.66 21.74
C ASP A 196 7.59 11.49 21.40
N VAL A 197 7.52 10.54 22.33
CA VAL A 197 6.71 9.32 22.19
C VAL A 197 5.24 9.66 21.98
N LYS A 198 4.74 10.74 22.61
CA LYS A 198 3.35 11.16 22.48
C LYS A 198 3.05 11.59 21.04
N ARG A 199 3.93 12.36 20.41
CA ARG A 199 3.79 12.75 18.99
C ARG A 199 3.94 11.56 18.05
N VAL A 200 4.87 10.65 18.33
CA VAL A 200 5.05 9.41 17.55
C VAL A 200 3.75 8.60 17.55
N ILE A 201 3.21 8.27 18.72
CA ILE A 201 1.97 7.49 18.84
C ILE A 201 0.81 8.22 18.17
N ARG A 202 0.69 9.54 18.40
CA ARG A 202 -0.35 10.38 17.78
C ARG A 202 -0.31 10.30 16.25
N ASN A 203 0.87 10.41 15.66
CA ASN A 203 1.02 10.44 14.19
C ASN A 203 0.99 9.05 13.57
N LEU A 204 1.27 8.01 14.35
CA LEU A 204 1.16 6.60 13.94
C LEU A 204 -0.28 6.09 14.00
N LEU A 205 -1.14 6.73 14.82
CA LEU A 205 -2.51 6.32 15.06
C LEU A 205 -3.35 6.12 13.77
N PRO A 206 -3.34 7.03 12.78
CA PRO A 206 -4.08 6.82 11.53
C PRO A 206 -3.62 5.61 10.71
N LEU A 207 -2.39 5.13 10.90
CA LEU A 207 -1.87 3.95 10.19
C LEU A 207 -2.28 2.64 10.87
N ILE A 208 -2.43 2.65 12.20
CA ILE A 208 -2.67 1.43 12.99
C ILE A 208 -4.17 1.20 13.29
N ILE A 209 -5.00 2.23 13.24
CA ILE A 209 -6.44 2.07 13.51
C ILE A 209 -7.11 1.15 12.51
N THR A 210 -6.86 1.32 11.21
CA THR A 210 -7.52 0.49 10.19
C THR A 210 -7.14 -1.00 10.31
N PRO A 211 -5.86 -1.41 10.40
CA PRO A 211 -5.49 -2.81 10.57
C PRO A 211 -6.05 -3.41 11.85
N ILE A 212 -6.14 -2.63 12.95
CA ILE A 212 -6.75 -3.08 14.20
C ILE A 212 -8.23 -3.36 13.99
N ILE A 213 -8.98 -2.39 13.45
CA ILE A 213 -10.43 -2.53 13.23
C ILE A 213 -10.71 -3.70 12.28
N ASP A 214 -9.95 -3.81 11.18
CA ASP A 214 -10.08 -4.93 10.25
C ASP A 214 -9.76 -6.27 10.92
N PHE A 215 -8.71 -6.35 11.73
CA PHE A 215 -8.30 -7.58 12.41
C PHE A 215 -9.36 -8.05 13.39
N PHE A 216 -9.77 -7.18 14.31
CA PHE A 216 -10.78 -7.52 15.30
C PHE A 216 -12.14 -7.78 14.65
N GLY A 217 -12.52 -7.00 13.65
CA GLY A 217 -13.75 -7.19 12.90
C GLY A 217 -13.79 -8.56 12.23
N ARG A 218 -12.78 -8.90 11.40
CA ARG A 218 -12.74 -10.17 10.67
C ARG A 218 -12.56 -11.40 11.57
N THR A 219 -11.94 -11.23 12.74
CA THR A 219 -11.65 -12.35 13.65
C THR A 219 -12.82 -12.66 14.57
N PHE A 220 -13.54 -11.65 15.05
CA PHE A 220 -14.55 -11.82 16.10
C PHE A 220 -15.99 -11.64 15.62
N LEU A 221 -16.22 -11.07 14.43
CA LEU A 221 -17.56 -10.83 13.89
C LEU A 221 -17.73 -11.58 12.58
N ASP A 222 -18.75 -12.42 12.53
CA ASP A 222 -19.14 -13.11 11.31
C ASP A 222 -20.10 -12.23 10.51
N VAL A 223 -19.60 -11.62 9.44
CA VAL A 223 -20.37 -10.78 8.52
C VAL A 223 -20.16 -11.27 7.09
N PRO A 224 -21.20 -11.22 6.22
CA PRO A 224 -21.07 -11.70 4.84
C PRO A 224 -19.98 -10.99 4.02
N TYR A 225 -19.70 -9.73 4.35
CA TYR A 225 -18.75 -8.87 3.63
C TYR A 225 -17.73 -8.27 4.61
N PRO A 226 -16.66 -9.01 4.95
CA PRO A 226 -15.67 -8.57 5.93
C PRO A 226 -14.89 -7.30 5.51
N GLU A 227 -14.93 -6.94 4.22
CA GLU A 227 -14.37 -5.69 3.69
C GLU A 227 -14.99 -4.42 4.30
N VAL A 228 -16.17 -4.53 4.92
CA VAL A 228 -16.79 -3.42 5.66
C VAL A 228 -15.88 -2.95 6.79
N PHE A 229 -15.16 -3.84 7.49
CA PHE A 229 -14.28 -3.44 8.58
C PHE A 229 -13.07 -2.64 8.09
N LEU A 230 -12.49 -3.04 6.95
CA LEU A 230 -11.46 -2.28 6.27
C LEU A 230 -11.96 -0.86 5.94
N LEU A 231 -13.14 -0.76 5.34
CA LEU A 231 -13.72 0.52 4.93
C LEU A 231 -14.01 1.43 6.14
N VAL A 232 -14.65 0.89 7.17
CA VAL A 232 -14.93 1.62 8.43
C VAL A 232 -13.62 2.09 9.06
N GLY A 233 -12.62 1.22 9.11
CA GLY A 233 -11.30 1.56 9.60
C GLY A 233 -10.66 2.70 8.81
N LEU A 234 -10.70 2.65 7.47
CA LEU A 234 -10.16 3.71 6.60
C LEU A 234 -10.89 5.04 6.77
N ILE A 235 -12.22 5.03 6.94
CA ILE A 235 -13.00 6.26 7.20
C ILE A 235 -12.53 6.89 8.52
N ILE A 236 -12.43 6.09 9.59
CA ILE A 236 -12.00 6.58 10.91
C ILE A 236 -10.55 7.09 10.85
N SER A 237 -9.63 6.31 10.26
CA SER A 237 -8.23 6.69 10.09
C SER A 237 -8.07 7.98 9.30
N THR A 238 -8.83 8.15 8.21
CA THR A 238 -8.81 9.36 7.39
C THR A 238 -9.33 10.57 8.18
N ALA A 239 -10.43 10.41 8.92
CA ALA A 239 -10.96 11.49 9.77
C ALA A 239 -9.98 11.91 10.86
N ILE A 240 -9.28 10.94 11.47
CA ILE A 240 -8.24 11.21 12.47
C ILE A 240 -7.03 11.90 11.83
N ALA A 241 -6.57 11.44 10.67
CA ALA A 241 -5.48 12.07 9.94
C ALA A 241 -5.80 13.54 9.59
N LEU A 242 -7.01 13.82 9.09
CA LEU A 242 -7.46 15.19 8.82
C LEU A 242 -7.45 16.06 10.09
N LYS A 243 -7.94 15.52 11.22
CA LYS A 243 -7.99 16.25 12.50
C LYS A 243 -6.60 16.54 13.06
N ILE A 244 -5.71 15.55 13.09
CA ILE A 244 -4.35 15.71 13.62
C ILE A 244 -3.51 16.60 12.69
N GLY A 245 -3.60 16.36 11.39
CA GLY A 245 -2.92 17.14 10.35
C GLY A 245 -3.49 18.53 10.13
N LYS A 246 -4.57 18.91 10.85
CA LYS A 246 -5.30 20.18 10.72
C LYS A 246 -5.65 20.52 9.26
N MET A 247 -5.96 19.50 8.46
CA MET A 247 -6.26 19.63 7.05
C MET A 247 -7.77 19.71 6.85
N SER A 248 -8.22 20.69 6.06
CA SER A 248 -9.65 20.82 5.71
C SER A 248 -10.07 19.74 4.70
N ILE A 249 -11.30 19.24 4.85
CA ILE A 249 -11.94 18.29 3.92
C ILE A 249 -11.98 18.83 2.49
N SER A 250 -11.99 20.16 2.30
CA SER A 250 -11.95 20.77 0.97
C SER A 250 -10.68 20.43 0.17
N LYS A 251 -9.60 20.01 0.86
CA LYS A 251 -8.35 19.54 0.24
C LYS A 251 -8.44 18.11 -0.31
N LEU A 252 -9.50 17.36 -0.02
CA LEU A 252 -9.67 16.00 -0.56
C LEU A 252 -9.87 15.99 -2.08
N LYS A 253 -10.59 16.98 -2.64
CA LYS A 253 -10.80 17.08 -4.08
C LYS A 253 -9.49 17.29 -4.87
N PRO A 254 -8.62 18.24 -4.51
CA PRO A 254 -7.34 18.38 -5.20
C PRO A 254 -6.43 17.16 -5.01
N ILE A 255 -6.43 16.54 -3.83
CA ILE A 255 -5.72 15.26 -3.61
C ILE A 255 -6.24 14.18 -4.56
N ALA A 256 -7.56 14.06 -4.70
CA ALA A 256 -8.18 13.06 -5.56
C ALA A 256 -7.80 13.21 -7.04
N ILE A 257 -7.72 14.45 -7.52
CA ILE A 257 -7.30 14.77 -8.89
C ILE A 257 -5.81 14.48 -9.08
N LYS A 258 -4.97 14.96 -8.15
CA LYS A 258 -3.51 14.75 -8.17
C LYS A 258 -3.14 13.27 -8.20
N MET A 259 -3.83 12.46 -7.40
CA MET A 259 -3.61 11.02 -7.29
C MET A 259 -4.29 10.19 -8.40
N GLN A 260 -5.03 10.84 -9.31
CA GLN A 260 -5.78 10.16 -10.38
C GLN A 260 -6.63 9.01 -9.84
N LEU A 261 -7.42 9.27 -8.79
CA LEU A 261 -8.07 8.23 -8.00
C LEU A 261 -8.99 7.29 -8.80
N TRP A 262 -9.50 7.74 -9.95
CA TRP A 262 -10.32 6.94 -10.86
C TRP A 262 -9.60 5.66 -11.36
N ARG A 263 -8.27 5.64 -11.34
CA ARG A 263 -7.45 4.50 -11.78
C ARG A 263 -7.59 3.30 -10.84
N PHE A 264 -7.75 3.52 -9.54
CA PHE A 264 -7.82 2.46 -8.53
C PHE A 264 -9.09 1.60 -8.62
N PRO A 265 -10.32 2.15 -8.63
CA PRO A 265 -11.52 1.34 -8.77
C PRO A 265 -11.57 0.66 -10.13
N LEU A 266 -11.10 1.31 -11.20
CA LEU A 266 -10.98 0.67 -12.53
C LEU A 266 -10.04 -0.54 -12.48
N LEU A 267 -8.88 -0.40 -11.82
CA LEU A 267 -7.93 -1.50 -11.66
C LEU A 267 -8.58 -2.68 -10.91
N ILE A 268 -9.27 -2.42 -9.80
CA ILE A 268 -9.95 -3.47 -9.02
C ILE A 268 -11.02 -4.15 -9.86
N LEU A 269 -11.89 -3.40 -10.52
CA LEU A 269 -12.94 -3.97 -11.38
C LEU A 269 -12.38 -4.74 -12.58
N ALA A 270 -11.18 -4.41 -13.05
CA ALA A 270 -10.53 -5.12 -14.15
C ALA A 270 -9.83 -6.41 -13.71
N MET A 271 -9.52 -6.57 -12.41
CA MET A 271 -8.82 -7.73 -11.87
C MET A 271 -9.76 -8.88 -11.48
N PHE A 272 -11.03 -8.58 -11.21
CA PHE A 272 -12.08 -9.54 -10.89
C PHE A 272 -13.00 -9.76 -12.09
#